data_AF-A0A6V7HX55-F1
#
_entry.id   AF-A0A6V7HX55-F1
#
_cell.length_a   1.000
_cell.length_b   1.000
_cell.length_c   1.000
_cell.angle_alpha   90.00
_cell.angle_beta   90.00
_cell.angle_gamma   90.00
#
_symmetry.space_group_name_H-M   'P 1'
#
loop_
_entity.id
_entity.type
_entity.pdbx_description
1 polymer ?
#
loop_
_entity_poly.entity_id
_entity_poly.type
_entity_poly.pdbx_seq_one_letter_code
_entity_poly.pdbx_strand_id
1 'polypeptide(L)' 'DVLVLLDLIGAPDPTFYNYFDNTERWYNHLVHAERELTKLRVFENYSYGKPEQVYFQPYSIHAGIEDDHIPFLAK' A
#
# COMPACT_ATOMS: atom_id res chain seq x y z
N ASP A 1 6.93 14.08 -9.61
CA ASP A 1 6.92 14.10 -8.13
C ASP A 1 5.75 13.28 -7.61
N VAL A 2 5.81 12.85 -6.35
CA VAL A 2 4.74 12.08 -5.68
C VAL A 2 4.64 12.53 -4.22
N LEU A 3 3.42 12.63 -3.70
CA LEU A 3 3.15 12.75 -2.27
C LEU A 3 2.81 11.36 -1.74
N VAL A 4 3.52 10.89 -0.72
CA VAL A 4 3.18 9.66 0.01
C VAL A 4 2.61 10.08 1.35
N LEU A 5 1.29 9.93 1.51
CA LEU A 5 0.59 10.18 2.77
C LEU A 5 0.45 8.85 3.53
N LEU A 6 0.91 8.83 4.77
CA LEU A 6 0.79 7.67 5.66
C LEU A 6 -0.18 8.05 6.77
N ASP A 7 -1.33 7.37 6.82
CA ASP A 7 -2.32 7.55 7.87
C ASP A 7 -2.91 6.21 8.35
N LEU A 8 -3.45 6.21 9.57
CA LEU A 8 -4.09 5.06 10.24
C LEU A 8 -3.25 3.77 10.29
N ILE A 9 -1.93 3.91 10.36
CA ILE A 9 -0.99 2.78 10.49
C ILE A 9 -0.85 2.40 11.98
N GLY A 10 -1.03 1.11 12.29
CA GLY A 10 -0.79 0.57 13.63
C GLY A 10 -1.70 -0.59 14.05
N ALA A 11 -2.82 -0.79 13.34
CA ALA A 11 -3.66 -1.98 13.51
C ALA A 11 -2.99 -3.23 12.91
N PRO A 12 -3.28 -4.45 13.41
CA PRO A 12 -2.77 -5.69 12.83
C PRO A 12 -3.36 -5.94 11.43
N ASP A 13 -2.55 -6.55 10.57
CA ASP A 13 -2.90 -6.96 9.20
C ASP A 13 -3.62 -5.86 8.36
N PRO A 14 -3.05 -4.64 8.25
CA PRO A 14 -3.66 -3.58 7.45
C PRO A 14 -3.66 -3.95 5.97
N THR A 15 -4.63 -3.43 5.22
CA THR A 15 -4.72 -3.66 3.77
C THR A 15 -4.72 -2.32 3.04
N PHE A 16 -3.70 -2.11 2.24
CA PHE A 16 -3.54 -0.95 1.37
C PHE A 16 -3.86 -1.34 -0.08
N TYR A 17 -4.43 -0.39 -0.82
CA TYR A 17 -4.82 -0.56 -2.22
C TYR A 17 -4.18 0.53 -3.08
N ASN A 18 -4.10 0.27 -4.39
CA ASN A 18 -3.77 1.33 -5.34
C ASN A 18 -5.00 2.22 -5.57
N TYR A 19 -4.96 3.47 -5.09
CA TYR A 19 -6.08 4.41 -5.22
C TYR A 19 -5.99 5.31 -6.46
N PHE A 20 -4.80 5.47 -7.05
CA PHE A 20 -4.60 6.43 -8.13
C PHE A 20 -3.71 5.86 -9.25
N ASP A 21 -4.28 5.72 -10.44
CA ASP A 21 -3.60 5.19 -11.62
C ASP A 21 -2.32 5.97 -11.98
N ASN A 22 -2.31 7.30 -11.77
CA ASN A 22 -1.14 8.14 -12.05
C ASN A 22 0.08 7.83 -11.14
N THR A 23 -0.13 7.17 -10.00
CA THR A 23 0.93 6.76 -9.06
C THR A 23 1.12 5.25 -8.99
N GLU A 24 0.42 4.47 -9.83
CA GLU A 24 0.45 3.00 -9.84
C GLU A 24 1.88 2.45 -9.90
N ARG A 25 2.76 3.06 -10.71
CA ARG A 25 4.16 2.66 -10.79
C ARG A 25 4.86 2.67 -9.43
N TRP A 26 4.63 3.70 -8.63
CA TRP A 26 5.23 3.84 -7.30
C TRP A 26 4.62 2.87 -6.30
N TYR A 27 3.31 2.67 -6.36
CA TYR A 27 2.63 1.68 -5.56
C TYR A 27 3.15 0.26 -5.85
N ASN A 28 3.34 -0.10 -7.12
CA ASN A 28 3.92 -1.37 -7.53
C ASN A 28 5.35 -1.60 -7.00
N HIS A 29 6.12 -0.53 -6.78
CA HIS A 29 7.41 -0.65 -6.10
C HIS A 29 7.27 -1.08 -4.63
N LEU A 30 6.22 -0.64 -3.91
CA LEU A 30 5.94 -1.07 -2.54
C LEU A 30 5.51 -2.54 -2.50
N VAL A 31 4.61 -2.95 -3.39
CA VAL A 31 4.21 -4.37 -3.56
C VAL A 31 5.44 -5.26 -3.80
N HIS A 32 6.34 -4.82 -4.69
CA HIS A 32 7.55 -5.57 -4.98
C HIS A 32 8.49 -5.63 -3.77
N ALA A 33 8.68 -4.52 -3.05
CA ALA A 33 9.51 -4.48 -1.86
C ALA A 33 8.99 -5.42 -0.77
N GLU A 34 7.69 -5.40 -0.48
CA GLU A 34 7.04 -6.33 0.44
C GLU A 34 7.29 -7.79 0.03
N ARG A 35 7.13 -8.10 -1.26
CA ARG A 35 7.34 -9.46 -1.78
C ARG A 35 8.77 -9.94 -1.58
N GLU A 36 9.77 -9.11 -1.90
CA GLU A 36 11.18 -9.51 -1.74
C GLU A 36 11.56 -9.63 -0.26
N LEU A 37 11.12 -8.73 0.61
CA LEU A 37 11.33 -8.85 2.05
C LEU A 37 10.65 -10.09 2.65
N THR A 38 9.45 -10.42 2.18
CA THR A 38 8.73 -11.64 2.55
C THR A 38 9.50 -12.90 2.15
N LYS A 39 10.10 -12.93 0.94
CA LYS A 39 10.94 -14.06 0.51
C LYS A 39 12.16 -14.24 1.40
N LEU A 40 12.73 -13.14 1.89
CA LEU A 40 13.87 -13.16 2.81
C LEU A 40 13.48 -13.54 4.26
N ARG A 41 12.18 -13.60 4.57
CA ARG A 41 11.63 -13.91 5.90
C ARG A 41 12.15 -12.98 7.01
N VAL A 42 12.26 -11.70 6.72
CA VAL A 42 12.79 -10.69 7.66
C VAL A 42 11.70 -9.91 8.42
N PHE A 43 10.42 -10.13 8.12
CA PHE A 43 9.33 -9.51 8.89
C PHE A 43 9.01 -10.28 10.16
N GLU A 44 8.75 -9.54 11.23
CA GLU A 44 8.24 -10.04 12.50
C GLU A 44 6.71 -10.08 12.49
N ASN A 45 6.10 -11.13 13.07
CA ASN A 45 4.65 -11.30 13.16
C ASN A 45 3.88 -11.18 11.84
N TYR A 46 4.56 -11.43 10.72
CA TYR A 46 3.95 -11.42 9.40
C TYR A 46 3.25 -12.74 9.09
N SER A 47 2.11 -12.66 8.42
CA SER A 47 1.25 -13.79 8.07
C SER A 47 1.78 -14.57 6.86
N TYR A 48 2.96 -15.18 6.99
CA TYR A 48 3.57 -15.98 5.93
C TYR A 48 2.66 -17.13 5.47
N GLY A 49 2.61 -17.35 4.16
CA GLY A 49 1.84 -18.45 3.56
C GLY A 49 0.33 -18.20 3.45
N LYS A 50 -0.14 -16.99 3.78
CA LYS A 50 -1.53 -16.54 3.60
C LYS A 50 -1.59 -15.40 2.58
N PRO A 51 -1.87 -15.70 1.31
CA PRO A 51 -1.85 -14.70 0.23
C PRO A 51 -2.81 -13.53 0.47
N GLU A 52 -3.93 -13.76 1.15
CA GLU A 52 -4.91 -12.73 1.48
C GLU A 52 -4.47 -11.73 2.57
N GLN A 53 -3.37 -11.99 3.28
CA GLN A 53 -2.89 -11.15 4.39
C GLN A 53 -1.63 -10.31 4.05
N VAL A 54 -1.36 -10.10 2.75
CA VAL A 54 -0.34 -9.14 2.30
C VAL A 54 -0.83 -7.71 2.52
N TYR A 55 0.06 -6.80 2.91
CA TYR A 55 -0.31 -5.41 3.18
C TYR A 55 -0.67 -4.66 1.90
N PHE A 56 0.15 -4.78 0.84
CA PHE A 56 -0.09 -4.06 -0.41
C PHE A 56 -0.79 -4.96 -1.44
N GLN A 57 -2.07 -4.71 -1.67
CA GLN A 57 -2.87 -5.48 -2.61
C GLN A 57 -2.53 -5.12 -4.06
N PRO A 58 -2.38 -6.09 -4.99
CA PRO A 58 -1.94 -5.84 -6.37
C PRO A 58 -3.04 -5.36 -7.31
N TYR A 59 -4.13 -4.80 -6.78
CA TYR A 59 -5.27 -4.30 -7.56
C TYR A 59 -5.73 -2.93 -7.07
N SER A 60 -6.34 -2.18 -7.99
CA SER A 60 -6.79 -0.82 -7.72
C SER A 60 -8.21 -0.79 -7.14
N ILE A 61 -8.45 0.15 -6.22
CA ILE A 61 -9.78 0.47 -5.72
C ILE A 61 -10.01 1.97 -5.89
N HIS A 62 -11.15 2.31 -6.51
CA HIS A 62 -11.62 3.69 -6.58
C HIS A 62 -12.49 3.99 -5.36
N ALA A 63 -11.84 4.35 -4.26
CA ALA A 63 -12.50 4.83 -3.07
C ALA A 63 -12.37 6.36 -3.02
N GLY A 64 -13.50 7.07 -2.96
CA GLY A 64 -13.52 8.54 -2.80
C GLY A 64 -13.18 8.96 -1.38
N ILE A 65 -11.99 8.59 -0.90
CA ILE A 65 -11.52 8.91 0.45
C ILE A 65 -11.06 10.37 0.45
N GLU A 66 -11.70 11.19 1.27
CA GLU A 66 -11.31 12.58 1.48
C GLU A 66 -10.34 12.66 2.64
N ASP A 67 -9.14 13.21 2.39
CA ASP A 67 -8.05 13.32 3.36
C ASP A 67 -7.06 14.42 2.90
N ASP A 68 -5.95 14.61 3.61
CA ASP A 68 -4.96 15.68 3.40
C ASP A 68 -4.30 15.67 2.00
N HIS A 69 -4.47 14.61 1.22
CA HIS A 69 -3.99 14.54 -0.17
C HIS A 69 -4.84 15.35 -1.16
N ILE A 70 -6.09 15.70 -0.81
CA ILE A 70 -7.05 16.37 -1.71
C ILE A 70 -6.51 17.70 -2.28
N PRO A 71 -5.94 18.63 -1.49
CA PRO A 71 -5.42 19.89 -2.02
C PRO A 71 -4.24 19.72 -2.98
N PHE A 72 -3.52 18.59 -2.90
CA PHE A 72 -2.38 18.28 -3.77
C PHE A 72 -2.81 17.56 -5.04
N LEU A 73 -3.92 16.83 -5.01
CA LEU A 73 -4.50 16.15 -6.18
C LEU A 73 -5.24 17.11 -7.10
N ALA A 74 -5.87 18.15 -6.55
CA ALA A 74 -6.66 19.14 -7.30
C ALA A 74 -5.81 20.19 -8.05
N LYS A 75 -4.49 19.99 -8.17
CA LYS A 75 -3.55 20.92 -8.79
C LYS A 75 -3.27 20.62 -10.26
#